data_AF-A0A529N5T7-F1
#
_entry.id   AF-A0A529N5T7-F1
#
_cell.length_a   1.000
_cell.length_b   1.000
_cell.length_c   1.000
_cell.angle_alpha   90.00
_cell.angle_beta   90.00
_cell.angle_gamma   90.00
#
_symmetry.space_group_name_H-M   'P 1'
#
loop_
_entity.id
_entity.type
_entity.pdbx_description
1 polymer ?
#
loop_
_entity_poly.entity_id
_entity_poly.type
_entity_poly.pdbx_seq_one_letter_code
_entity_poly.pdbx_strand_id
1 'polypeptide(L)' 'THHIGPDIDAERDFLIGDLKAAGLLTSTSEIPGIGATKTGRNGGGDPYFTDGMAVVGVLKTLQ' A
#
# COMPACT_ATOMS: atom_id res chain seq x y z
N THR A 1 -17.29 9.60 12.66
CA THR A 1 -16.18 8.62 12.76
C THR A 1 -15.38 8.71 11.48
N HIS A 2 -14.04 8.77 11.55
CA HIS A 2 -13.22 8.66 10.34
C HIS A 2 -13.26 7.21 9.89
N HIS A 3 -13.68 6.95 8.64
CA HIS A 3 -13.62 5.63 8.02
C HIS A 3 -12.46 5.59 7.04
N ILE A 4 -11.79 4.45 6.97
CA ILE A 4 -10.73 4.19 6.01
C ILE A 4 -11.34 3.47 4.80
N GLY A 5 -10.92 3.82 3.60
CA GLY A 5 -11.36 3.13 2.38
C GLY A 5 -10.96 1.64 2.43
N PRO A 6 -11.81 0.72 1.93
CA PRO A 6 -11.54 -0.72 2.04
C PRO A 6 -10.48 -1.23 1.05
N ASP A 7 -10.15 -0.46 0.02
CA ASP A 7 -9.22 -0.87 -1.04
C ASP A 7 -7.78 -0.54 -0.64
N ILE A 8 -7.09 -1.51 -0.04
CA ILE A 8 -5.69 -1.33 0.37
C ILE A 8 -4.77 -1.22 -0.85
N ASP A 9 -5.10 -1.92 -1.93
CA ASP A 9 -4.26 -1.95 -3.13
C ASP A 9 -4.30 -0.60 -3.84
N ALA A 10 -5.47 0.03 -3.93
CA ALA A 10 -5.60 1.38 -4.49
C ALA A 10 -4.79 2.41 -3.68
N GLU A 11 -4.83 2.35 -2.35
CA GLU A 11 -4.05 3.27 -1.50
C GLU A 11 -2.54 3.02 -1.62
N ARG A 12 -2.11 1.76 -1.68
CA ARG A 12 -0.72 1.37 -1.93
C ARG A 12 -0.23 1.92 -3.26
N ASP A 13 -1.00 1.71 -4.32
CA ASP A 13 -0.64 2.11 -5.67
C ASP A 13 -0.61 3.64 -5.82
N PHE A 14 -1.54 4.33 -5.16
CA PHE A 14 -1.56 5.79 -5.07
C PHE A 14 -0.28 6.32 -4.39
N LEU A 15 0.06 5.81 -3.20
CA LEU A 15 1.24 6.24 -2.45
C LEU A 15 2.54 6.01 -3.23
N ILE A 16 2.72 4.81 -3.81
CA ILE A 16 3.91 4.48 -4.59
C ILE A 16 3.98 5.31 -5.87
N GLY A 17 2.83 5.53 -6.52
CA GLY A 17 2.70 6.38 -7.69
C GLY A 17 3.15 7.81 -7.42
N ASP A 18 2.69 8.41 -6.33
CA ASP A 18 3.04 9.77 -5.94
C ASP A 18 4.53 9.91 -5.59
N LEU A 19 5.10 8.97 -4.83
CA LEU A 19 6.52 8.97 -4.52
C LEU A 19 7.40 8.81 -5.78
N LYS A 20 6.93 8.01 -6.75
CA LYS A 20 7.59 7.86 -8.05
C LYS A 20 7.50 9.15 -8.86
N ALA A 21 6.33 9.78 -8.93
CA ALA A 21 6.10 11.03 -9.66
C ALA A 21 6.93 12.19 -9.08
N ALA A 22 7.07 12.23 -7.75
CA ALA A 22 7.95 13.18 -7.07
C ALA A 22 9.45 12.87 -7.25
N GLY A 23 9.80 11.74 -7.89
CA GLY A 23 11.17 11.33 -8.10
C GLY A 23 11.89 10.96 -6.80
N LEU A 24 11.18 10.50 -5.76
CA LEU A 24 11.74 10.19 -4.45
C LEU A 24 12.17 8.73 -4.30
N LEU A 25 11.77 7.85 -5.23
CA LEU A 25 12.13 6.44 -5.21
C LEU A 25 13.40 6.16 -6.02
N THR A 26 14.28 5.33 -5.45
CA THR A 26 15.45 4.75 -6.12
C THR A 26 15.08 3.43 -6.81
N SER A 27 14.21 2.62 -6.17
CA SER A 27 13.72 1.36 -6.73
C SER A 27 12.42 0.94 -6.04
N THR A 28 11.70 0.01 -6.67
CA THR A 28 10.55 -0.69 -6.10
C THR A 28 10.65 -2.18 -6.35
N SER A 29 10.13 -2.99 -5.43
CA SER A 29 9.92 -4.42 -5.62
C SER A 29 8.62 -4.89 -4.98
N GLU A 30 8.04 -5.96 -5.50
CA GLU A 30 6.88 -6.61 -4.91
C GLU A 30 7.31 -7.84 -4.11
N ILE A 31 6.65 -8.03 -2.97
CA ILE A 31 6.84 -9.20 -2.10
C ILE A 31 5.47 -9.75 -1.68
N PRO A 32 5.37 -11.06 -1.36
CA PRO A 32 4.19 -11.59 -0.69
C PRO A 32 3.94 -10.85 0.64
N GLY A 33 2.71 -10.40 0.84
CA GLY A 33 2.21 -9.86 2.10
C GLY A 33 1.54 -10.95 2.93
N ILE A 34 0.39 -10.63 3.53
CA ILE A 34 -0.39 -11.57 4.36
C ILE A 34 -1.27 -12.54 3.54
N GLY A 35 -1.21 -12.45 2.21
CA GLY A 35 -2.08 -13.20 1.30
C GLY A 35 -3.37 -12.47 0.95
N ALA A 36 -3.98 -12.87 -0.16
CA ALA A 36 -5.16 -12.21 -0.70
C ALA A 36 -6.32 -12.27 0.29
N THR A 37 -6.96 -11.13 0.51
CA THR A 37 -8.07 -10.97 1.46
C THR A 37 -9.23 -10.26 0.78
N LYS A 38 -10.42 -10.86 0.78
CA LYS A 38 -11.61 -10.29 0.10
C LYS A 38 -12.63 -9.65 1.04
N THR A 39 -12.64 -10.05 2.31
CA THR A 39 -13.66 -9.66 3.29
C THR A 39 -13.04 -9.39 4.67
N GLY A 40 -11.86 -8.77 4.69
CA GLY A 40 -11.12 -8.49 5.91
C GLY A 40 -11.78 -7.41 6.76
N ARG A 41 -11.43 -7.36 8.05
CA ARG A 41 -11.76 -6.25 8.94
C ARG A 41 -10.55 -5.82 9.76
N ASN A 42 -10.33 -4.51 9.88
CA ASN A 42 -9.27 -3.97 10.73
C ASN A 42 -9.66 -4.03 12.22
N GLY A 43 -8.77 -3.64 13.12
CA GLY A 43 -9.02 -3.67 14.58
C GLY A 43 -10.20 -2.81 15.04
N GLY A 44 -10.62 -1.81 14.25
CA GLY A 44 -11.80 -0.98 14.49
C GLY A 44 -13.08 -1.51 13.85
N GLY A 45 -13.01 -2.57 13.05
CA GLY A 45 -14.14 -3.20 12.38
C GLY A 45 -14.42 -2.71 10.96
N ASP A 46 -13.66 -1.75 10.43
CA ASP A 46 -13.85 -1.30 9.04
C ASP A 46 -13.45 -2.41 8.06
N PRO A 47 -14.18 -2.57 6.94
CA PRO A 47 -13.86 -3.58 5.93
C PRO A 47 -12.56 -3.24 5.20
N TYR A 48 -11.84 -4.28 4.74
CA TYR A 48 -10.74 -4.12 3.79
C TYR A 48 -10.63 -5.32 2.83
N PHE A 49 -9.98 -5.09 1.69
CA PHE A 49 -9.54 -6.11 0.75
C PHE A 49 -8.16 -5.77 0.15
N THR A 50 -7.45 -6.81 -0.27
CA THR A 50 -6.13 -6.72 -0.91
C THR A 50 -5.85 -7.97 -1.76
N ASP A 51 -5.06 -7.82 -2.82
CA ASP A 51 -4.41 -8.90 -3.58
C ASP A 51 -3.40 -9.70 -2.75
N GLY A 52 -3.03 -9.20 -1.57
CA GLY A 52 -2.14 -9.85 -0.63
C GLY A 52 -0.67 -9.59 -0.89
N MET A 53 -0.33 -8.69 -1.80
CA MET A 53 1.03 -8.28 -2.12
C MET A 53 1.39 -6.99 -1.40
N ALA A 54 2.67 -6.84 -1.06
CA ALA A 54 3.22 -5.59 -0.57
C ALA A 54 4.24 -5.04 -1.57
N VAL A 55 4.30 -3.72 -1.67
CA VAL A 55 5.33 -3.02 -2.45
C VAL A 55 6.36 -2.44 -1.49
N VAL A 56 7.63 -2.74 -1.74
CA VAL A 56 8.77 -2.14 -1.05
C VAL A 56 9.30 -1.01 -1.92
N GLY A 57 9.23 0.23 -1.45
CA GLY A 57 9.85 1.40 -2.09
C GLY A 57 11.12 1.83 -1.37
N VAL A 58 12.25 1.89 -2.07
CA VAL A 58 13.52 2.39 -1.51
C VAL A 58 13.60 3.89 -1.80
N LEU A 59 13.63 4.71 -0.75
CA LEU A 59 13.76 6.16 -0.86
C LEU A 59 15.18 6.58 -1.27
N LYS A 60 15.28 7.70 -1.98
CA LYS A 60 16.56 8.37 -2.21
C LYS A 60 17.11 8.89 -0.89
N THR A 61 18.41 8.74 -0.70
CA THR A 61 19.12 9.45 0.36
C THR A 61 19.23 10.92 -0.02
N LEU A 62 19.00 11.82 0.92
CA LEU A 62 19.36 13.22 0.74
C LEU A 62 20.90 13.28 0.62
N GLN A 63 21.37 13.84 -0.49
CA GLN A 63 22.79 14.17 -0.67
C GLN A 63 23.12 15.47 0.05
#